data_AF-A0A2G0QAS2-F1
#
_entry.id   AF-A0A2G0QAS2-F1
#
_cell.length_a   1.000
_cell.length_b   1.000
_cell.length_c   1.000
_cell.angle_alpha   90.00
_cell.angle_beta   90.00
_cell.angle_gamma   90.00
#
_symmetry.space_group_name_H-M   'P 1'
#
loop_
_entity.id
_entity.type
_entity.pdbx_description
1 polymer ?
#
loop_
_entity_poly.entity_id
_entity_poly.type
_entity_poly.pdbx_seq_one_letter_code
_entity_poly.pdbx_strand_id
1 'polypeptide(L)'
;MKNFKTFTKISTLTLLVSTNLAFANDIIPNDFNTQVNQVNNIPVINIATPTLNGMSRNTYKEFNVSEKGVIFNNSIDSVNSQLAGQLEKNHNLKDRTAGLIINEVVGGNQSQLKGAIEIVGEDAKLVITNPNGVFIDGAKFINIRESFISTGKPVFNKKDLLSLEVTKGKVTIGEKGLDSDNLVVFSRSLQVNGKINADTITAMIGPNSMSMKVPGMPIRFENETPQPGFSIDTGNLGGMYANKSIILLSNEKGAGVNIRDLSTSKGQLENITVQLMKDSGDVYSSNQEQNIIVAANRYFHDGREMELINGVWHPKQ
;
A
#
# COMPACT_ATOMS: atom_id res chain seq x y z
N MET A 1 -36.83 52.59 -57.59
CA MET A 1 -35.79 51.66 -57.11
C MET A 1 -35.46 51.98 -55.66
N LYS A 2 -35.98 51.21 -54.70
CA LYS A 2 -35.54 51.22 -53.30
C LYS A 2 -35.46 49.76 -52.84
N ASN A 3 -34.24 49.31 -52.59
CA ASN A 3 -33.88 47.92 -52.33
C ASN A 3 -34.32 47.51 -50.91
N PHE A 4 -35.13 46.46 -50.82
CA PHE A 4 -35.36 45.71 -49.59
C PHE A 4 -34.10 44.91 -49.25
N LYS A 5 -33.51 45.15 -48.07
CA LYS A 5 -32.47 44.29 -47.50
C LYS A 5 -33.15 43.26 -46.58
N THR A 6 -33.25 42.03 -47.04
CA THR A 6 -33.71 40.88 -46.26
C THR A 6 -32.57 40.42 -45.35
N PHE A 7 -32.75 40.50 -44.02
CA PHE A 7 -31.81 39.95 -43.05
C PHE A 7 -32.20 38.49 -42.74
N THR A 8 -31.43 37.54 -43.28
CA THR A 8 -31.54 36.12 -42.96
C THR A 8 -30.90 35.88 -41.59
N LYS A 9 -31.71 35.59 -40.57
CA LYS A 9 -31.24 35.11 -39.26
C LYS A 9 -30.72 33.68 -39.41
N ILE A 10 -29.42 33.48 -39.26
CA ILE A 10 -28.81 32.15 -39.11
C ILE A 10 -28.88 31.78 -37.62
N SER A 11 -29.79 30.88 -37.25
CA SER A 11 -29.81 30.28 -35.91
C SER A 11 -28.86 29.08 -35.91
N THR A 12 -27.69 29.23 -35.29
CA THR A 12 -26.76 28.14 -35.03
C THR A 12 -27.34 27.23 -33.94
N LEU A 13 -27.76 26.03 -34.31
CA LEU A 13 -28.18 24.97 -33.39
C LEU A 13 -26.91 24.34 -32.78
N THR A 14 -26.61 24.68 -31.53
CA THR A 14 -25.47 24.10 -30.80
C THR A 14 -25.86 22.71 -30.32
N LEU A 15 -25.33 21.67 -30.99
CA LEU A 15 -25.47 20.29 -30.54
C LEU A 15 -24.57 20.10 -29.30
N LEU A 16 -25.17 20.06 -28.11
CA LEU A 16 -24.50 19.63 -26.89
C LEU A 16 -24.25 18.12 -27.01
N VAL A 17 -23.06 17.75 -27.50
CA VAL A 17 -22.56 16.38 -27.36
C VAL A 17 -22.25 16.21 -25.88
N SER A 18 -23.16 15.56 -25.14
CA SER A 18 -22.84 15.06 -23.81
C SER A 18 -21.69 14.07 -23.98
N THR A 19 -20.48 14.48 -23.61
CA THR A 19 -19.39 13.54 -23.41
C THR A 19 -19.86 12.62 -22.29
N ASN A 20 -20.29 11.41 -22.63
CA ASN A 20 -20.36 10.35 -21.65
C ASN A 20 -18.98 10.33 -20.98
N LEU A 21 -18.91 10.71 -19.71
CA LEU A 21 -17.80 10.32 -18.84
C LEU A 21 -17.80 8.80 -18.91
N ALA A 22 -16.97 8.23 -19.78
CA ALA A 22 -16.61 6.85 -19.67
C ALA A 22 -16.12 6.71 -18.23
N PHE A 23 -16.81 5.90 -17.42
CA PHE A 23 -16.24 5.45 -16.16
C PHE A 23 -14.87 4.90 -16.53
N ALA A 24 -13.81 5.58 -16.11
CA ALA A 24 -12.50 4.99 -16.21
C ALA A 24 -12.62 3.65 -15.47
N ASN A 25 -12.32 2.55 -16.15
CA ASN A 25 -12.22 1.28 -15.44
C ASN A 25 -11.03 1.45 -14.49
N ASP A 26 -11.32 1.80 -13.24
CA ASP A 26 -10.32 2.09 -12.20
C ASP A 26 -9.41 0.88 -11.94
N ILE A 27 -9.89 -0.33 -12.26
CA ILE A 27 -9.19 -1.60 -12.10
C ILE A 27 -9.22 -2.35 -13.45
N ILE A 28 -8.05 -2.59 -14.03
CA ILE A 28 -7.88 -3.28 -15.31
C ILE A 28 -6.93 -4.45 -15.10
N PRO A 29 -7.45 -5.70 -15.03
CA PRO A 29 -6.61 -6.89 -15.00
C PRO A 29 -5.67 -6.97 -16.19
N ASN A 30 -4.46 -7.49 -15.96
CA ASN A 30 -3.47 -7.68 -17.00
C ASN A 30 -3.60 -9.06 -17.69
N ASP A 31 -4.30 -10.00 -17.07
CA ASP A 31 -4.58 -11.33 -17.60
C ASP A 31 -5.98 -11.83 -17.19
N PHE A 32 -6.34 -13.05 -17.61
CA PHE A 32 -7.64 -13.66 -17.33
C PHE A 32 -7.70 -14.47 -16.03
N ASN A 33 -6.58 -14.59 -15.30
CA ASN A 33 -6.56 -15.32 -14.03
C ASN A 33 -7.31 -14.53 -12.94
N THR A 34 -7.32 -13.20 -13.05
CA THR A 34 -8.08 -12.30 -12.18
C THR A 34 -9.30 -11.79 -12.94
N GLN A 35 -10.48 -11.88 -12.32
CA GLN A 35 -11.71 -11.37 -12.94
C GLN A 35 -12.27 -10.23 -12.10
N VAL A 36 -12.70 -9.17 -12.77
CA VAL A 36 -13.32 -8.01 -12.11
C VAL A 36 -14.73 -7.88 -12.63
N ASN A 37 -15.69 -8.04 -11.73
CA ASN A 37 -17.11 -7.86 -11.99
C ASN A 37 -17.62 -6.66 -11.17
N GLN A 38 -18.88 -6.30 -11.34
CA GLN A 38 -19.52 -5.24 -10.57
C GLN A 38 -20.77 -5.81 -9.90
N VAL A 39 -20.91 -5.57 -8.59
CA VAL A 39 -22.13 -5.84 -7.85
C VAL A 39 -22.52 -4.57 -7.11
N ASN A 40 -23.75 -4.09 -7.31
CA ASN A 40 -24.22 -2.83 -6.74
C ASN A 40 -23.28 -1.63 -7.02
N ASN A 41 -22.68 -1.60 -8.22
CA ASN A 41 -21.69 -0.61 -8.66
C ASN A 41 -20.37 -0.57 -7.85
N ILE A 42 -20.06 -1.66 -7.15
CA ILE A 42 -18.79 -1.88 -6.45
C ILE A 42 -18.00 -2.97 -7.20
N PRO A 43 -16.72 -2.73 -7.55
CA PRO A 43 -15.89 -3.74 -8.16
C PRO A 43 -15.69 -4.94 -7.23
N VAL A 44 -15.98 -6.14 -7.74
CA VAL A 44 -15.70 -7.42 -7.09
C VAL A 44 -14.61 -8.13 -7.87
N ILE A 45 -13.45 -8.27 -7.24
CA ILE A 45 -12.27 -8.98 -7.76
C ILE A 45 -12.37 -10.44 -7.32
N ASN A 46 -12.74 -11.30 -8.26
CA ASN A 46 -12.53 -12.73 -8.13
C ASN A 46 -11.04 -12.99 -8.34
N ILE A 47 -10.32 -13.15 -7.22
CA ILE A 47 -8.87 -13.39 -7.21
C ILE A 47 -8.52 -14.67 -7.97
N ALA A 48 -7.28 -14.75 -8.46
CA ALA A 48 -6.74 -15.92 -9.14
C ALA A 48 -6.66 -17.14 -8.22
N THR A 49 -6.67 -18.33 -8.82
CA THR A 49 -6.49 -19.60 -8.12
C THR A 49 -5.19 -19.59 -7.31
N PRO A 50 -5.23 -19.86 -5.99
CA PRO A 50 -4.04 -19.88 -5.15
C PRO A 50 -3.06 -20.98 -5.54
N THR A 51 -1.76 -20.75 -5.32
CA THR A 51 -0.74 -21.80 -5.39
C THR A 51 -0.94 -22.83 -4.27
N LEU A 52 -0.18 -23.93 -4.31
CA LEU A 52 -0.19 -24.92 -3.22
C LEU A 52 0.16 -24.31 -1.86
N ASN A 53 0.95 -23.24 -1.85
CA ASN A 53 1.33 -22.47 -0.67
C ASN A 53 0.31 -21.39 -0.28
N GLY A 54 -0.87 -21.37 -0.91
CA GLY A 54 -1.96 -20.45 -0.56
C GLY A 54 -1.78 -19.02 -1.07
N MET A 55 -0.90 -18.79 -2.05
CA MET A 55 -0.68 -17.46 -2.63
C MET A 55 -1.51 -17.26 -3.89
N SER A 56 -2.35 -16.23 -3.92
CA SER A 56 -3.05 -15.77 -5.13
C SER A 56 -2.31 -14.56 -5.71
N ARG A 57 -1.85 -14.64 -6.96
CA ARG A 57 -1.21 -13.51 -7.67
C ARG A 57 -2.18 -12.94 -8.68
N ASN A 58 -2.44 -11.64 -8.54
CA ASN A 58 -3.33 -10.87 -9.39
C ASN A 58 -2.51 -9.72 -9.99
N THR A 59 -2.54 -9.59 -11.32
CA THR A 59 -1.76 -8.57 -12.03
C THR A 59 -2.67 -7.59 -12.74
N TYR A 60 -2.29 -6.31 -12.74
CA TYR A 60 -3.12 -5.22 -13.23
C TYR A 60 -2.33 -4.25 -14.11
N LYS A 61 -2.96 -3.76 -15.18
CA LYS A 61 -2.48 -2.60 -15.91
C LYS A 61 -2.79 -1.32 -15.13
N GLU A 62 -3.98 -1.25 -14.53
CA GLU A 62 -4.43 -0.17 -13.67
C GLU A 62 -5.06 -0.77 -12.41
N PHE A 63 -4.76 -0.22 -11.24
CA PHE A 63 -5.39 -0.61 -9.99
C PHE A 63 -5.62 0.63 -9.14
N ASN A 64 -6.87 1.09 -9.12
CA ASN A 64 -7.35 2.23 -8.36
C ASN A 64 -8.64 1.83 -7.63
N VAL A 65 -8.82 2.37 -6.43
CA VAL A 65 -10.01 2.17 -5.60
C VAL A 65 -10.66 3.52 -5.41
N SER A 66 -11.83 3.71 -5.99
CA SER A 66 -12.64 4.91 -5.77
C SER A 66 -13.25 4.92 -4.36
N GLU A 67 -13.92 6.01 -3.98
CA GLU A 67 -14.59 6.13 -2.68
C GLU A 67 -15.67 5.05 -2.44
N LYS A 68 -16.17 4.41 -3.51
CA LYS A 68 -17.12 3.28 -3.41
C LYS A 68 -16.47 2.00 -2.83
N GLY A 69 -15.14 1.92 -2.86
CA GLY A 69 -14.40 0.76 -2.41
C GLY A 69 -14.25 -0.35 -3.45
N VAL A 70 -13.68 -1.47 -3.01
CA VAL A 70 -13.42 -2.69 -3.79
C VAL A 70 -13.52 -3.91 -2.88
N ILE A 71 -13.96 -5.02 -3.46
CA ILE A 71 -14.09 -6.30 -2.76
C ILE A 71 -13.18 -7.34 -3.42
N PHE A 72 -12.38 -8.03 -2.61
CA PHE A 72 -11.64 -9.23 -2.99
C PHE A 72 -12.43 -10.47 -2.56
N ASN A 73 -12.91 -11.25 -3.53
CA ASN A 73 -13.67 -12.46 -3.27
C ASN A 73 -12.74 -13.65 -3.02
N ASN A 74 -12.48 -13.95 -1.75
CA ASN A 74 -11.67 -15.08 -1.29
C ASN A 74 -12.55 -16.23 -0.77
N SER A 75 -13.76 -16.41 -1.32
CA SER A 75 -14.72 -17.41 -0.84
C SER A 75 -14.94 -18.55 -1.85
N ILE A 76 -14.96 -19.80 -1.34
CA ILE A 76 -15.36 -21.01 -2.10
C ILE A 76 -16.87 -21.25 -2.06
N ASP A 77 -17.59 -20.55 -1.18
CA ASP A 77 -19.05 -20.58 -1.01
C ASP A 77 -19.64 -19.18 -1.23
N SER A 78 -20.97 -19.10 -1.29
CA SER A 78 -21.66 -17.80 -1.26
C SER A 78 -21.39 -17.08 0.06
N VAL A 79 -21.18 -15.76 0.01
CA VAL A 79 -20.74 -14.97 1.17
C VAL A 79 -21.35 -13.58 1.17
N ASN A 80 -21.54 -12.98 2.34
CA ASN A 80 -22.04 -11.61 2.46
C ASN A 80 -20.89 -10.60 2.62
N SER A 81 -20.85 -9.62 1.73
CA SER A 81 -20.00 -8.43 1.78
C SER A 81 -20.64 -7.33 2.63
N GLN A 82 -19.81 -6.59 3.39
CA GLN A 82 -20.22 -5.35 4.05
C GLN A 82 -20.50 -4.23 3.05
N LEU A 83 -19.80 -4.23 1.92
CA LEU A 83 -19.92 -3.20 0.89
C LEU A 83 -21.06 -3.47 -0.11
N ALA A 84 -21.23 -4.71 -0.56
CA ALA A 84 -22.15 -5.05 -1.65
C ALA A 84 -23.28 -6.03 -1.27
N GLY A 85 -23.33 -6.54 -0.04
CA GLY A 85 -24.31 -7.55 0.37
C GLY A 85 -23.96 -8.94 -0.15
N GLN A 86 -24.97 -9.75 -0.47
CA GLN A 86 -24.75 -11.14 -0.89
C GLN A 86 -23.94 -11.23 -2.19
N LEU A 87 -22.89 -12.06 -2.17
CA LEU A 87 -22.03 -12.39 -3.29
C LEU A 87 -22.00 -13.90 -3.51
N GLU A 88 -21.90 -14.28 -4.78
CA GLU A 88 -21.61 -15.66 -5.19
C GLU A 88 -20.15 -16.04 -4.86
N LYS A 89 -19.88 -17.34 -4.83
CA LYS A 89 -18.51 -17.85 -4.68
C LYS A 89 -17.58 -17.35 -5.78
N ASN A 90 -16.28 -17.30 -5.47
CA ASN A 90 -15.27 -17.08 -6.48
C ASN A 90 -15.01 -18.39 -7.26
N HIS A 91 -15.43 -18.42 -8.53
CA HIS A 91 -15.30 -19.59 -9.40
C HIS A 91 -13.85 -19.93 -9.78
N ASN A 92 -12.88 -19.06 -9.51
CA ASN A 92 -11.46 -19.37 -9.67
C ASN A 92 -10.93 -20.25 -8.53
N LEU A 93 -11.62 -20.27 -7.38
CA LEU A 93 -11.25 -21.07 -6.22
C LEU A 93 -11.93 -22.44 -6.31
N LYS A 94 -11.15 -23.52 -6.22
CA LYS A 94 -11.68 -24.89 -6.33
C LYS A 94 -11.95 -25.52 -4.97
N ASP A 95 -10.88 -25.69 -4.20
CA ASP A 95 -10.85 -26.44 -2.94
C ASP A 95 -10.25 -25.63 -1.78
N ARG A 96 -9.73 -24.43 -2.06
CA ARG A 96 -8.99 -23.62 -1.09
C ARG A 96 -9.11 -22.13 -1.36
N THR A 97 -8.99 -21.37 -0.29
CA THR A 97 -8.87 -19.92 -0.27
C THR A 97 -7.39 -19.51 -0.28
N ALA A 98 -7.11 -18.24 -0.53
CA ALA A 98 -5.77 -17.66 -0.43
C ALA A 98 -5.48 -17.22 1.01
N GLY A 99 -4.29 -17.55 1.53
CA GLY A 99 -3.76 -16.95 2.76
C GLY A 99 -2.97 -15.66 2.50
N LEU A 100 -2.51 -15.47 1.25
CA LEU A 100 -1.77 -14.31 0.75
C LEU A 100 -2.31 -13.91 -0.62
N ILE A 101 -2.79 -12.68 -0.76
CA ILE A 101 -3.32 -12.11 -2.00
C ILE A 101 -2.38 -11.00 -2.45
N ILE A 102 -1.72 -11.18 -3.59
CA ILE A 102 -0.82 -10.19 -4.17
C ILE A 102 -1.54 -9.48 -5.31
N ASN A 103 -1.51 -8.16 -5.27
CA ASN A 103 -2.00 -7.26 -6.30
C ASN A 103 -0.83 -6.45 -6.85
N GLU A 104 -0.35 -6.84 -8.01
CA GLU A 104 0.81 -6.26 -8.66
C GLU A 104 0.37 -5.40 -9.84
N VAL A 105 0.69 -4.11 -9.79
CA VAL A 105 0.50 -3.22 -10.94
C VAL A 105 1.74 -3.31 -11.83
N VAL A 106 1.54 -3.81 -13.05
CA VAL A 106 2.57 -3.94 -14.08
C VAL A 106 2.50 -2.80 -15.12
N GLY A 107 1.46 -1.97 -15.07
CA GLY A 107 1.32 -0.77 -15.89
C GLY A 107 2.24 0.38 -15.46
N GLY A 108 2.15 1.50 -16.17
CA GLY A 108 3.03 2.66 -15.98
C GLY A 108 2.52 3.72 -14.98
N ASN A 109 1.27 3.59 -14.51
CA ASN A 109 0.62 4.59 -13.69
C ASN A 109 0.70 4.27 -12.19
N GLN A 110 0.64 5.32 -11.36
CA GLN A 110 0.49 5.18 -9.90
C GLN A 110 -0.92 4.69 -9.53
N SER A 111 -1.04 4.04 -8.38
CA SER A 111 -2.34 3.62 -7.83
C SER A 111 -2.94 4.70 -6.93
N GLN A 112 -4.26 4.87 -6.96
CA GLN A 112 -5.02 5.69 -6.03
C GLN A 112 -5.99 4.84 -5.21
N LEU A 113 -5.91 4.88 -3.88
CA LEU A 113 -6.76 4.12 -2.97
C LEU A 113 -7.57 5.08 -2.08
N LYS A 114 -8.85 5.25 -2.38
CA LYS A 114 -9.70 6.31 -1.78
C LYS A 114 -10.94 5.79 -1.06
N GLY A 115 -11.09 4.48 -0.92
CA GLY A 115 -12.27 3.87 -0.33
C GLY A 115 -11.97 2.55 0.37
N ALA A 116 -13.03 1.89 0.83
CA ALA A 116 -12.92 0.63 1.55
C ALA A 116 -12.34 -0.48 0.68
N ILE A 117 -11.49 -1.31 1.26
CA ILE A 117 -10.89 -2.48 0.63
C ILE A 117 -11.25 -3.68 1.51
N GLU A 118 -12.17 -4.52 1.02
CA GLU A 118 -12.72 -5.64 1.76
C GLU A 118 -12.22 -6.98 1.19
N ILE A 119 -11.84 -7.92 2.04
CA ILE A 119 -11.79 -9.35 1.66
C ILE A 119 -13.08 -10.02 2.15
N VAL A 120 -13.79 -10.73 1.29
CA VAL A 120 -14.91 -11.59 1.70
C VAL A 120 -14.53 -13.06 1.67
N GLY A 121 -15.14 -13.84 2.57
CA GLY A 121 -14.75 -15.23 2.82
C GLY A 121 -13.66 -15.30 3.89
N GLU A 122 -12.70 -16.19 3.68
CA GLU A 122 -11.56 -16.34 4.57
C GLU A 122 -10.67 -15.09 4.53
N ASP A 123 -10.19 -14.64 5.69
CA ASP A 123 -9.27 -13.51 5.78
C ASP A 123 -7.89 -13.86 5.17
N ALA A 124 -7.17 -12.84 4.72
CA ALA A 124 -5.84 -13.04 4.14
C ALA A 124 -4.91 -11.86 4.41
N LYS A 125 -3.63 -12.08 4.15
CA LYS A 125 -2.68 -10.97 3.96
C LYS A 125 -2.91 -10.38 2.57
N LEU A 126 -2.99 -9.06 2.48
CA LEU A 126 -3.22 -8.35 1.23
C LEU A 126 -2.00 -7.51 0.88
N VAL A 127 -1.33 -7.82 -0.23
CA VAL A 127 -0.23 -7.02 -0.77
C VAL A 127 -0.76 -6.20 -1.95
N ILE A 128 -0.60 -4.89 -1.89
CA ILE A 128 -0.79 -3.98 -3.02
C ILE A 128 0.57 -3.40 -3.34
N THR A 129 1.10 -3.74 -4.52
CA THR A 129 2.41 -3.26 -4.96
C THR A 129 2.38 -2.56 -6.31
N ASN A 130 2.91 -1.34 -6.35
CA ASN A 130 3.04 -0.54 -7.56
C ASN A 130 4.36 0.26 -7.54
N PRO A 131 5.37 -0.13 -8.33
CA PRO A 131 6.64 0.58 -8.41
C PRO A 131 6.55 2.04 -8.87
N ASN A 132 5.43 2.46 -9.47
CA ASN A 132 5.22 3.85 -9.89
C ASN A 132 4.70 4.74 -8.75
N GLY A 133 4.28 4.14 -7.63
CA GLY A 133 3.78 4.83 -6.44
C GLY A 133 2.35 4.46 -6.07
N VAL A 134 1.99 4.76 -4.82
CA VAL A 134 0.66 4.54 -4.26
C VAL A 134 0.23 5.78 -3.49
N PHE A 135 -0.88 6.37 -3.90
CA PHE A 135 -1.56 7.45 -3.21
C PHE A 135 -2.78 6.89 -2.46
N ILE A 136 -2.88 7.16 -1.17
CA ILE A 136 -3.95 6.66 -0.29
C ILE A 136 -4.63 7.85 0.35
N ASP A 137 -5.95 7.97 0.25
CA ASP A 137 -6.70 9.10 0.81
C ASP A 137 -8.09 8.65 1.24
N GLY A 138 -8.19 8.16 2.48
CA GLY A 138 -9.44 7.66 3.07
C GLY A 138 -9.67 6.16 2.86
N ALA A 139 -8.63 5.37 2.61
CA ALA A 139 -8.79 3.93 2.50
C ALA A 139 -9.02 3.28 3.87
N LYS A 140 -9.87 2.26 3.89
CA LYS A 140 -10.19 1.45 5.07
C LYS A 140 -10.10 -0.03 4.73
N PHE A 141 -9.24 -0.77 5.42
CA PHE A 141 -9.10 -2.21 5.20
C PHE A 141 -10.09 -2.99 6.09
N ILE A 142 -10.80 -3.95 5.50
CA ILE A 142 -11.87 -4.72 6.16
C ILE A 142 -11.59 -6.20 5.95
N ASN A 143 -11.58 -6.98 7.05
CA ASN A 143 -11.33 -8.42 7.05
C ASN A 143 -9.96 -8.80 6.45
N ILE A 144 -8.92 -8.02 6.78
CA ILE A 144 -7.57 -8.20 6.27
C ILE A 144 -6.62 -8.36 7.45
N ARG A 145 -5.97 -9.53 7.55
CA ARG A 145 -5.04 -9.84 8.65
C ARG A 145 -3.86 -8.88 8.69
N GLU A 146 -3.34 -8.54 7.51
CA GLU A 146 -2.20 -7.65 7.33
C GLU A 146 -2.27 -7.01 5.95
N SER A 147 -2.27 -5.68 5.93
CA SER A 147 -2.32 -4.85 4.73
C SER A 147 -0.91 -4.37 4.40
N PHE A 148 -0.38 -4.79 3.27
CA PHE A 148 0.97 -4.50 2.84
C PHE A 148 0.95 -3.57 1.62
N ILE A 149 1.36 -2.32 1.81
CA ILE A 149 1.44 -1.31 0.75
C ILE A 149 2.88 -1.15 0.32
N SER A 150 3.15 -1.38 -0.96
CA SER A 150 4.51 -1.49 -1.46
C SER A 150 4.74 -0.74 -2.77
N THR A 151 5.98 -0.28 -2.97
CA THR A 151 6.50 0.12 -4.28
C THR A 151 7.56 -0.86 -4.78
N GLY A 152 7.70 -1.99 -4.10
CA GLY A 152 8.67 -3.03 -4.42
C GLY A 152 8.20 -3.93 -5.56
N LYS A 153 9.07 -4.14 -6.55
CA LYS A 153 8.81 -5.14 -7.59
C LYS A 153 8.84 -6.53 -6.96
N PRO A 154 7.79 -7.36 -7.13
CA PRO A 154 7.81 -8.71 -6.61
C PRO A 154 8.73 -9.60 -7.43
N VAL A 155 9.57 -10.36 -6.74
CA VAL A 155 10.44 -11.39 -7.31
C VAL A 155 9.91 -12.75 -6.88
N PHE A 156 9.74 -13.64 -7.84
CA PHE A 156 9.16 -14.95 -7.62
C PHE A 156 10.20 -16.05 -7.82
N ASN A 157 10.16 -17.06 -6.96
CA ASN A 157 10.83 -18.33 -7.20
C ASN A 157 9.76 -19.34 -7.63
N LYS A 158 9.82 -19.75 -8.90
CA LYS A 158 8.73 -20.47 -9.58
C LYS A 158 7.43 -19.66 -9.49
N LYS A 159 6.43 -20.17 -8.77
CA LYS A 159 5.12 -19.53 -8.64
C LYS A 159 4.95 -18.78 -7.34
N ASP A 160 5.88 -18.85 -6.38
CA ASP A 160 5.71 -18.24 -5.05
C ASP A 160 6.60 -17.02 -4.88
N LEU A 161 6.09 -16.03 -4.12
CA LEU A 161 6.79 -14.79 -3.83
C LEU A 161 8.07 -15.10 -3.03
N LEU A 162 9.20 -14.71 -3.58
CA LEU A 162 10.51 -14.81 -2.93
C LEU A 162 10.78 -13.54 -2.14
N SER A 163 10.66 -12.39 -2.79
CA SER A 163 10.95 -11.09 -2.19
C SER A 163 10.17 -9.94 -2.84
N LEU A 164 10.17 -8.81 -2.16
CA LEU A 164 9.78 -7.50 -2.73
C LEU A 164 11.05 -6.64 -2.83
N GLU A 165 11.29 -6.05 -4.00
CA GLU A 165 12.48 -5.26 -4.29
C GLU A 165 12.13 -3.79 -4.56
N VAL A 166 12.41 -2.93 -3.60
CA VAL A 166 12.18 -1.48 -3.65
C VAL A 166 13.43 -0.77 -4.15
N THR A 167 13.31 -0.15 -5.33
CA THR A 167 14.31 0.75 -5.89
C THR A 167 13.76 2.15 -6.14
N LYS A 168 12.45 2.29 -6.37
CA LYS A 168 11.75 3.54 -6.68
C LYS A 168 10.33 3.57 -6.09
N GLY A 169 9.63 4.68 -6.34
CA GLY A 169 8.21 4.84 -6.05
C GLY A 169 7.93 5.39 -4.65
N LYS A 170 6.89 6.22 -4.54
CA LYS A 170 6.51 6.87 -3.29
C LYS A 170 5.16 6.35 -2.81
N VAL A 171 5.03 6.13 -1.51
CA VAL A 171 3.73 6.01 -0.85
C VAL A 171 3.36 7.36 -0.26
N THR A 172 2.16 7.83 -0.55
CA THR A 172 1.64 9.10 0.00
C THR A 172 0.30 8.85 0.66
N ILE A 173 0.20 9.18 1.94
CA ILE A 173 -1.06 9.24 2.67
C ILE A 173 -1.57 10.68 2.59
N GLY A 174 -2.73 10.86 1.97
CA GLY A 174 -3.48 12.11 1.86
C GLY A 174 -4.15 12.49 3.18
N GLU A 175 -4.86 13.62 3.16
CA GLU A 175 -5.44 14.24 4.35
C GLU A 175 -6.54 13.40 5.00
N LYS A 176 -7.28 12.61 4.21
CA LYS A 176 -8.32 11.70 4.74
C LYS A 176 -7.73 10.46 5.43
N GLY A 177 -6.43 10.24 5.34
CA GLY A 177 -5.73 9.22 6.11
C GLY A 177 -5.95 7.79 5.63
N LEU A 178 -5.72 6.85 6.54
CA LEU A 178 -5.80 5.41 6.32
C LEU A 178 -6.17 4.67 7.63
N ASP A 179 -7.09 3.71 7.55
CA ASP A 179 -7.42 2.79 8.64
C ASP A 179 -7.13 1.34 8.26
N SER A 180 -6.40 0.60 9.11
CA SER A 180 -6.07 -0.83 8.91
C SER A 180 -5.90 -1.55 10.23
N ASP A 181 -6.08 -2.87 10.31
CA ASP A 181 -5.73 -3.59 11.55
C ASP A 181 -4.20 -3.68 11.69
N ASN A 182 -3.51 -4.39 10.79
CA ASN A 182 -2.05 -4.42 10.78
C ASN A 182 -1.56 -3.85 9.45
N LEU A 183 -0.70 -2.83 9.51
CA LEU A 183 -0.20 -2.13 8.33
C LEU A 183 1.31 -2.34 8.18
N VAL A 184 1.71 -2.71 6.98
CA VAL A 184 3.10 -2.65 6.54
C VAL A 184 3.23 -1.73 5.33
N VAL A 185 4.13 -0.77 5.39
CA VAL A 185 4.51 0.10 4.27
C VAL A 185 5.95 -0.18 3.87
N PHE A 186 6.17 -0.63 2.64
CA PHE A 186 7.49 -0.99 2.13
C PHE A 186 7.77 -0.25 0.82
N SER A 187 8.46 0.88 0.90
CA SER A 187 8.56 1.77 -0.25
C SER A 187 9.86 2.56 -0.26
N ARG A 188 10.16 3.23 -1.39
CA ARG A 188 11.39 4.03 -1.47
C ARG A 188 11.27 5.28 -0.59
N SER A 189 10.09 5.88 -0.52
CA SER A 189 9.78 7.03 0.33
C SER A 189 8.32 7.03 0.77
N LEU A 190 8.07 7.56 1.97
CA LEU A 190 6.75 7.68 2.57
C LEU A 190 6.48 9.14 2.96
N GLN A 191 5.36 9.70 2.46
CA GLN A 191 4.81 10.97 2.93
C GLN A 191 3.48 10.73 3.64
N VAL A 192 3.29 11.35 4.80
CA VAL A 192 2.08 11.20 5.62
C VAL A 192 1.47 12.56 5.89
N ASN A 193 0.45 12.94 5.13
CA ASN A 193 -0.25 14.21 5.28
C ASN A 193 -1.52 14.11 6.13
N GLY A 194 -2.06 12.90 6.32
CA GLY A 194 -3.20 12.62 7.19
C GLY A 194 -2.91 11.48 8.17
N LYS A 195 -3.90 11.13 9.00
CA LYS A 195 -3.73 10.13 10.06
C LYS A 195 -3.63 8.72 9.50
N ILE A 196 -2.70 7.93 10.00
CA ILE A 196 -2.71 6.47 9.87
C ILE A 196 -3.17 5.90 11.21
N ASN A 197 -4.28 5.17 11.23
CA ASN A 197 -4.73 4.43 12.41
C ASN A 197 -4.59 2.93 12.17
N ALA A 198 -3.98 2.23 13.13
CA ALA A 198 -3.93 0.78 13.10
C ALA A 198 -3.81 0.13 14.49
N ASP A 199 -3.79 -1.20 14.55
CA ASP A 199 -3.25 -1.92 15.71
C ASP A 199 -1.73 -1.93 15.68
N THR A 200 -1.14 -2.24 14.52
CA THR A 200 0.31 -2.22 14.31
C THR A 200 0.67 -1.47 13.04
N ILE A 201 1.76 -0.70 13.10
CA ILE A 201 2.31 0.02 11.96
C ILE A 201 3.77 -0.35 11.81
N THR A 202 4.14 -0.89 10.65
CA THR A 202 5.53 -1.11 10.27
C THR A 202 5.82 -0.34 8.98
N ALA A 203 6.76 0.59 8.99
CA ALA A 203 7.23 1.26 7.78
C ALA A 203 8.71 0.95 7.57
N MET A 204 9.05 0.51 6.37
CA MET A 204 10.40 0.11 5.98
C MET A 204 10.75 0.84 4.68
N ILE A 205 11.61 1.85 4.79
CA ILE A 205 11.73 2.90 3.79
C ILE A 205 13.15 3.09 3.27
N GLY A 206 13.28 3.12 1.94
CA GLY A 206 14.52 3.30 1.19
C GLY A 206 14.81 2.09 0.28
N PRO A 207 16.03 1.95 -0.30
CA PRO A 207 16.40 0.84 -1.16
C PRO A 207 16.44 -0.48 -0.39
N ASN A 208 15.46 -1.35 -0.57
CA ASN A 208 15.35 -2.58 0.20
C ASN A 208 14.87 -3.76 -0.63
N SER A 209 15.34 -4.95 -0.28
CA SER A 209 14.80 -6.24 -0.66
C SER A 209 14.32 -6.93 0.61
N MET A 210 13.06 -7.33 0.67
CA MET A 210 12.52 -8.07 1.82
C MET A 210 12.15 -9.48 1.37
N SER A 211 12.76 -10.50 2.00
CA SER A 211 12.34 -11.89 1.81
C SER A 211 10.95 -12.09 2.38
N MET A 212 10.08 -12.77 1.63
CA MET A 212 8.72 -13.08 2.07
C MET A 212 8.58 -14.50 2.64
N LYS A 213 9.65 -15.30 2.55
CA LYS A 213 9.72 -16.67 3.09
C LYS A 213 10.22 -16.75 4.53
N VAL A 214 11.02 -15.76 4.94
CA VAL A 214 11.52 -15.63 6.30
C VAL A 214 10.96 -14.30 6.82
N PRO A 215 9.97 -14.32 7.73
CA PRO A 215 9.58 -13.11 8.44
C PRO A 215 10.82 -12.54 9.13
N GLY A 216 11.31 -11.39 8.68
CA GLY A 216 12.59 -10.85 9.11
C GLY A 216 12.87 -9.46 8.54
N MET A 217 13.96 -8.84 9.00
CA MET A 217 14.36 -7.49 8.57
C MET A 217 14.71 -7.44 7.07
N PRO A 218 14.39 -6.34 6.37
CA PRO A 218 14.73 -6.17 4.96
C PRO A 218 16.25 -6.02 4.77
N ILE A 219 16.75 -6.52 3.63
CA ILE A 219 18.14 -6.43 3.20
C ILE A 219 18.25 -5.23 2.24
N ARG A 220 19.15 -4.29 2.51
CA ARG A 220 19.35 -3.09 1.68
C ARG A 220 19.98 -3.40 0.32
N PHE A 221 19.73 -2.58 -0.70
CA PHE A 221 20.54 -2.60 -1.94
C PHE A 221 21.76 -1.67 -1.79
N GLU A 222 22.98 -2.20 -1.99
CA GLU A 222 24.24 -1.44 -1.79
C GLU A 222 24.56 -0.45 -2.92
N ASN A 223 24.09 -0.73 -4.15
CA ASN A 223 24.50 -0.03 -5.37
C ASN A 223 23.49 1.02 -5.87
N GLU A 224 22.44 1.32 -5.09
CA GLU A 224 21.44 2.33 -5.46
C GLU A 224 21.97 3.75 -5.20
N THR A 225 21.69 4.67 -6.12
CA THR A 225 22.12 6.07 -5.99
C THR A 225 21.33 6.73 -4.85
N PRO A 226 21.99 7.25 -3.80
CA PRO A 226 21.30 7.90 -2.69
C PRO A 226 20.42 9.06 -3.18
N GLN A 227 19.19 9.14 -2.68
CA GLN A 227 18.29 10.27 -2.96
C GLN A 227 18.16 11.18 -1.72
N PRO A 228 18.77 12.39 -1.74
CA PRO A 228 18.68 13.33 -0.62
C PRO A 228 17.24 13.79 -0.36
N GLY A 229 16.88 14.00 0.90
CA GLY A 229 15.63 14.65 1.30
C GLY A 229 14.42 13.73 1.50
N PHE A 230 14.57 12.40 1.41
CA PHE A 230 13.45 11.47 1.53
C PHE A 230 13.78 10.26 2.40
N SER A 231 13.03 10.08 3.49
CA SER A 231 12.60 8.73 3.87
C SER A 231 11.18 8.74 4.42
N ILE A 232 10.94 9.27 5.61
CA ILE A 232 9.59 9.43 6.17
C ILE A 232 9.39 10.90 6.48
N ASP A 233 8.34 11.51 5.92
CA ASP A 233 8.00 12.90 6.19
C ASP A 233 6.51 13.04 6.50
N THR A 234 6.20 13.54 7.69
CA THR A 234 4.81 13.80 8.10
C THR A 234 4.48 15.30 8.00
N GLY A 235 3.42 15.64 7.27
CA GLY A 235 2.91 17.01 7.22
C GLY A 235 2.18 17.43 8.50
N ASN A 236 1.71 18.69 8.55
CA ASN A 236 1.09 19.29 9.75
C ASN A 236 -0.16 18.57 10.29
N LEU A 237 -0.86 17.82 9.45
CA LEU A 237 -2.05 17.03 9.83
C LEU A 237 -1.76 15.52 9.90
N GLY A 238 -0.52 15.12 9.62
CA GLY A 238 -0.07 13.74 9.59
C GLY A 238 0.29 13.21 10.97
N GLY A 239 0.17 11.89 11.12
CA GLY A 239 0.59 11.17 12.32
C GLY A 239 0.28 9.68 12.22
N MET A 240 0.96 8.87 13.02
CA MET A 240 0.73 7.43 13.09
C MET A 240 0.24 7.05 14.48
N TYR A 241 -0.90 6.37 14.54
CA TYR A 241 -1.60 6.04 15.77
C TYR A 241 -1.86 4.53 15.77
N ALA A 242 -1.19 3.80 16.67
CA ALA A 242 -1.24 2.34 16.70
C ALA A 242 -1.67 1.81 18.07
N ASN A 243 -2.70 0.96 18.15
CA ASN A 243 -3.10 0.42 19.46
C ASN A 243 -1.99 -0.40 20.14
N LYS A 244 -1.10 -1.05 19.39
CA LYS A 244 -0.08 -1.97 19.93
C LYS A 244 1.35 -1.47 19.72
N SER A 245 1.77 -1.18 18.49
CA SER A 245 3.17 -0.85 18.20
C SER A 245 3.40 -0.10 16.90
N ILE A 246 4.43 0.73 16.87
CA ILE A 246 4.94 1.41 15.68
C ILE A 246 6.41 1.07 15.49
N ILE A 247 6.79 0.56 14.31
CA ILE A 247 8.16 0.26 13.91
C ILE A 247 8.47 0.98 12.62
N LEU A 248 9.42 1.91 12.65
CA LEU A 248 9.84 2.69 11.49
C LEU A 248 11.32 2.44 11.24
N LEU A 249 11.63 1.84 10.10
CA LEU A 249 12.98 1.54 9.65
C LEU A 249 13.26 2.34 8.39
N SER A 250 14.34 3.13 8.40
CA SER A 250 14.82 3.85 7.21
C SER A 250 16.26 3.47 6.90
N ASN A 251 16.59 3.31 5.62
CA ASN A 251 17.93 2.89 5.21
C ASN A 251 18.50 3.67 4.01
N GLU A 252 17.89 4.82 3.67
CA GLU A 252 18.36 5.70 2.61
C GLU A 252 19.54 6.56 3.12
N LYS A 253 20.67 6.54 2.41
CA LYS A 253 21.87 7.27 2.83
C LYS A 253 21.63 8.78 2.80
N GLY A 254 21.77 9.44 3.95
CA GLY A 254 21.55 10.89 4.07
C GLY A 254 20.08 11.29 4.13
N ALA A 255 19.16 10.33 4.23
CA ALA A 255 17.76 10.60 4.48
C ALA A 255 17.47 10.84 5.97
N GLY A 256 16.43 11.63 6.22
CA GLY A 256 15.89 11.88 7.54
C GLY A 256 14.47 11.37 7.67
N VAL A 257 14.15 10.87 8.86
CA VAL A 257 12.80 10.62 9.34
C VAL A 257 12.36 11.87 10.09
N ASN A 258 11.36 12.57 9.54
CA ASN A 258 10.72 13.74 10.14
C ASN A 258 9.28 13.36 10.49
N ILE A 259 9.00 13.18 11.78
CA ILE A 259 7.70 12.75 12.26
C ILE A 259 7.19 13.68 13.35
N ARG A 260 5.98 14.21 13.14
CA ARG A 260 5.31 15.08 14.08
C ARG A 260 4.68 14.30 15.22
N ASP A 261 3.82 13.32 14.93
CA ASP A 261 3.09 12.58 15.96
C ASP A 261 3.18 11.06 15.75
N LEU A 262 3.67 10.36 16.77
CA LEU A 262 3.57 8.91 16.94
C LEU A 262 2.86 8.59 18.24
N SER A 263 1.78 7.82 18.21
CA SER A 263 1.02 7.47 19.41
C SER A 263 0.68 5.99 19.46
N THR A 264 0.77 5.41 20.65
CA THR A 264 0.23 4.09 20.94
C THR A 264 -0.65 4.08 22.20
N SER A 265 -1.32 2.97 22.48
CA SER A 265 -2.07 2.80 23.74
C SER A 265 -1.20 2.95 25.00
N LYS A 266 0.12 2.84 24.88
CA LYS A 266 1.07 2.97 25.99
C LYS A 266 1.70 4.36 26.14
N GLY A 267 1.45 5.27 25.19
CA GLY A 267 1.97 6.63 25.26
C GLY A 267 2.23 7.25 23.89
N GLN A 268 2.79 8.45 23.89
CA GLN A 268 2.98 9.25 22.69
C GLN A 268 4.42 9.80 22.63
N LEU A 269 4.94 9.86 21.41
CA LEU A 269 6.14 10.63 21.04
C LEU A 269 5.74 11.72 20.04
N GLU A 270 6.26 12.92 20.24
CA GLU A 270 6.03 14.06 19.37
C GLU A 270 7.36 14.63 18.87
N ASN A 271 7.33 15.26 17.69
CA ASN A 271 8.45 15.98 17.07
C ASN A 271 9.74 15.15 16.97
N ILE A 272 9.62 13.90 16.51
CA ILE A 272 10.75 12.99 16.31
C ILE A 272 11.47 13.34 15.02
N THR A 273 12.75 13.70 15.13
CA THR A 273 13.65 13.82 13.98
C THR A 273 14.79 12.82 14.13
N VAL A 274 14.94 11.90 13.17
CA VAL A 274 16.08 10.97 13.10
C VAL A 274 16.79 11.18 11.77
N GLN A 275 18.05 11.61 11.79
CA GLN A 275 18.83 11.86 10.59
C GLN A 275 20.01 10.89 10.48
N LEU A 276 20.14 10.22 9.33
CA LEU A 276 21.34 9.44 9.01
C LEU A 276 22.47 10.39 8.63
N MET A 277 23.44 10.61 9.53
CA MET A 277 24.64 11.35 9.17
C MET A 277 25.52 10.56 8.20
N LYS A 278 26.21 11.28 7.31
CA LYS A 278 26.91 10.76 6.13
C LYS A 278 27.93 9.64 6.43
N ASP A 279 28.46 9.61 7.66
CA ASP A 279 29.59 8.79 8.09
C ASP A 279 29.43 8.12 9.47
N SER A 280 28.24 8.15 10.09
CA SER A 280 27.99 7.50 11.39
C SER A 280 27.13 6.24 11.26
N GLY A 281 27.49 5.22 12.04
CA GLY A 281 26.66 4.06 12.29
C GLY A 281 25.29 4.43 12.88
N ASP A 282 24.44 3.42 12.89
CA ASP A 282 23.04 3.36 13.29
C ASP A 282 22.53 4.50 14.21
N VAL A 283 21.40 5.11 13.84
CA VAL A 283 20.65 6.02 14.71
C VAL A 283 19.37 5.34 15.15
N TYR A 284 19.26 5.06 16.45
CA TYR A 284 18.11 4.44 17.08
C TYR A 284 17.44 5.41 18.04
N SER A 285 16.13 5.58 17.91
CA SER A 285 15.25 6.08 18.97
C SER A 285 14.26 4.97 19.27
N SER A 286 14.46 4.24 20.36
CA SER A 286 13.50 3.27 20.87
C SER A 286 12.91 3.78 22.18
N ASN A 287 11.59 3.80 22.27
CA ASN A 287 10.89 3.94 23.54
C ASN A 287 10.10 2.65 23.79
N GLN A 288 10.73 1.71 24.49
CA GLN A 288 10.13 0.42 24.80
C GLN A 288 8.88 0.53 25.66
N GLU A 289 8.81 1.52 26.55
CA GLU A 289 7.62 1.73 27.38
C GLU A 289 6.40 2.02 26.51
N GLN A 290 6.61 2.77 25.43
CA GLN A 290 5.55 3.19 24.51
C GLN A 290 5.37 2.24 23.31
N ASN A 291 6.13 1.14 23.23
CA ASN A 291 6.14 0.21 22.07
C ASN A 291 6.41 0.93 20.72
N ILE A 292 7.27 1.96 20.71
CA ILE A 292 7.66 2.70 19.50
C ILE A 292 9.14 2.48 19.23
N ILE A 293 9.46 2.05 18.00
CA ILE A 293 10.83 1.90 17.50
C ILE A 293 10.98 2.74 16.24
N VAL A 294 11.91 3.68 16.26
CA VAL A 294 12.34 4.44 15.08
C VAL A 294 13.84 4.20 14.89
N ALA A 295 14.21 3.58 13.78
CA ALA A 295 15.59 3.29 13.46
C ALA A 295 15.91 3.79 12.06
N ALA A 296 17.07 4.42 11.92
CA ALA A 296 17.67 4.69 10.64
C ALA A 296 19.05 4.02 10.59
N ASN A 297 19.25 3.08 9.68
CA ASN A 297 20.45 2.23 9.65
C ASN A 297 21.00 2.04 8.21
N ARG A 298 22.32 2.13 8.06
CA ARG A 298 23.07 1.92 6.81
C ARG A 298 23.38 0.44 6.51
N TYR A 299 23.34 -0.42 7.53
CA TYR A 299 23.73 -1.83 7.54
C TYR A 299 22.64 -2.72 8.17
N PHE A 300 21.64 -3.11 7.39
CA PHE A 300 20.97 -4.42 7.60
C PHE A 300 21.73 -5.51 6.82
N HIS A 301 23.05 -5.34 6.68
CA HIS A 301 23.93 -6.16 5.86
C HIS A 301 24.68 -7.15 6.74
N ASP A 302 23.96 -8.22 7.03
CA ASP A 302 24.42 -9.59 7.12
C ASP A 302 23.17 -10.37 7.52
N GLY A 303 23.00 -11.61 7.08
CA GLY A 303 21.96 -12.51 7.59
C GLY A 303 22.14 -12.88 9.07
N ARG A 304 22.62 -11.95 9.91
CA ARG A 304 22.64 -12.06 11.36
C ARG A 304 21.23 -11.88 11.86
N GLU A 305 20.70 -12.92 12.49
CA GLU A 305 19.50 -12.78 13.30
C GLU A 305 19.75 -11.64 14.29
N MET A 306 18.79 -10.73 14.42
CA MET A 306 18.84 -9.68 15.43
C MET A 306 18.00 -10.14 16.61
N GLU A 307 18.51 -9.96 17.82
CA GLU A 307 17.75 -10.17 19.05
C GLU A 307 17.53 -8.85 19.77
N LEU A 308 16.33 -8.69 20.32
CA LEU A 308 15.96 -7.49 21.06
C LEU A 308 16.36 -7.68 22.53
N ILE A 309 17.41 -6.98 22.99
CA ILE A 309 17.87 -7.00 24.39
C ILE A 309 17.74 -5.59 24.95
N ASN A 310 16.96 -5.42 26.02
CA ASN A 310 16.77 -4.13 26.72
C ASN A 310 16.44 -2.94 25.78
N GLY A 311 15.73 -3.20 24.69
CA GLY A 311 15.27 -2.13 23.78
C GLY A 311 16.24 -1.69 22.73
N VAL A 312 17.38 -2.36 22.65
CA VAL A 312 18.36 -2.17 21.60
C VAL A 312 18.38 -3.45 20.77
N TRP A 313 18.35 -3.31 19.45
CA TRP A 313 18.54 -4.45 18.56
C TRP A 313 20.02 -4.80 18.53
N HIS A 314 20.35 -5.99 18.98
CA HIS A 314 21.70 -6.53 18.96
C HIS A 314 21.83 -7.61 17.89
N PRO A 315 23.01 -7.75 17.26
CA PRO A 315 23.31 -8.94 16.47
C PRO A 315 23.30 -10.14 17.41
N LYS A 316 22.47 -11.15 17.12
CA LYS A 316 22.49 -12.44 17.81
C LYS A 316 23.86 -13.09 17.52
N GLN A 317 24.59 -13.42 18.59
CA GLN A 317 25.93 -14.03 18.48
C GLN A 317 25.88 -15.45 17.91
#